data_AF-A0A7T5JP66-F1
#
_entry.id   AF-A0A7T5JP66-F1
#
_cell.length_a   1.000
_cell.length_b   1.000
_cell.length_c   1.000
_cell.angle_alpha   90.00
_cell.angle_beta   90.00
_cell.angle_gamma   90.00
#
_symmetry.space_group_name_H-M   'P 1'
#
loop_
_entity.id
_entity.type
_entity.pdbx_description
1 polymer ?
#
loop_
_entity_poly.entity_id
_entity_poly.type
_entity_poly.pdbx_seq_one_letter_code
_entity_poly.pdbx_strand_id
1 'polypeptide(L)'
;MLLKKMCNAGMGLCLVLSLAACGGESSTPATGGQENHVVDRKLQYRAEQLGDLKEDELAERTKQLEAVKEQLKAKRDEIVKQGGKWLDSKLTVLEHQDAFQSEAMKNYLATLLDIYLPLAEGTVDVVPVTAAYQEDGSLLAVMMLRNGKPDTVLTSAELASVKLTIQQGDGQKVVEVPFAPAPEDVGQLQTGEARPIHIVIDKKDVWISDYPFQQEGYVFSLQGL
;
A
#
# COMPACT_ATOMS: atom_id res chain seq x y z
N MET A 1 -31.84 30.58 4.34
CA MET A 1 -32.50 29.25 4.42
C MET A 1 -32.12 28.48 3.17
N LEU A 2 -31.57 27.27 3.34
CA LEU A 2 -31.27 26.23 2.31
C LEU A 2 -30.12 26.60 1.36
N LEU A 3 -28.90 26.05 1.40
CA LEU A 3 -28.39 24.72 1.78
C LEU A 3 -29.12 23.57 1.07
N LYS A 4 -28.62 23.19 -0.11
CA LYS A 4 -28.49 21.80 -0.63
C LYS A 4 -28.17 21.81 -2.13
N LYS A 5 -26.97 21.33 -2.49
CA LYS A 5 -26.68 20.35 -3.56
C LYS A 5 -25.20 20.44 -3.93
N MET A 6 -24.36 19.72 -3.18
CA MET A 6 -23.13 19.14 -3.70
C MET A 6 -23.25 17.64 -3.43
N CYS A 7 -23.78 16.92 -4.42
CA CYS A 7 -23.78 15.46 -4.44
C CYS A 7 -22.60 15.02 -5.30
N ASN A 8 -21.74 14.20 -4.72
CA ASN A 8 -21.00 13.10 -5.33
C ASN A 8 -20.47 13.31 -6.75
N ALA A 9 -19.22 13.76 -6.83
CA ALA A 9 -18.33 13.42 -7.94
C ALA A 9 -17.13 12.63 -7.37
N GLY A 10 -17.42 11.50 -6.73
CA GLY A 10 -16.43 10.47 -6.44
C GLY A 10 -16.31 9.58 -7.68
N MET A 11 -15.52 10.02 -8.66
CA MET A 11 -15.20 9.22 -9.83
C MET A 11 -13.74 8.81 -9.70
N GLY A 12 -13.53 7.66 -9.07
CA GLY A 12 -12.24 6.99 -8.98
C GLY A 12 -11.76 6.67 -10.39
N LEU A 13 -10.75 7.42 -10.84
CA LEU A 13 -10.09 7.16 -12.10
C LEU A 13 -9.03 6.08 -11.84
N CYS A 14 -9.45 4.82 -11.92
CA CYS A 14 -8.58 3.64 -11.90
C CYS A 14 -7.54 3.72 -13.02
N LEU A 15 -6.27 3.85 -12.64
CA LEU A 15 -5.15 3.75 -13.56
C LEU A 15 -4.50 2.37 -13.35
N VAL A 16 -5.04 1.37 -14.05
CA VAL A 16 -4.54 -0.01 -14.04
C VAL A 16 -3.49 -0.16 -15.13
N LEU A 17 -2.29 -0.59 -14.77
CA LEU A 17 -1.28 -1.09 -15.70
C LEU A 17 -0.87 -2.49 -15.26
N SER A 18 -1.33 -3.49 -16.02
CA SER A 18 -0.94 -4.89 -15.90
C SER A 18 0.44 -5.09 -16.53
N LEU A 19 1.39 -5.62 -15.76
CA LEU A 19 2.63 -6.20 -16.29
C LEU A 19 2.64 -7.68 -15.92
N ALA A 20 2.33 -8.52 -16.91
CA ALA A 20 2.44 -9.97 -16.81
C ALA A 20 3.92 -10.39 -16.80
N ALA A 21 4.31 -11.22 -15.84
CA ALA A 21 5.58 -11.93 -15.86
C ALA A 21 5.31 -13.46 -15.86
N CYS A 22 5.85 -14.12 -16.88
CA CYS A 22 5.77 -15.56 -17.11
C CYS A 22 6.51 -16.36 -16.01
N GLY A 23 5.90 -17.49 -15.64
CA GLY A 23 6.40 -18.41 -14.61
C GLY A 23 7.55 -19.32 -15.03
N GLY A 24 8.14 -19.93 -14.01
CA GLY A 24 9.02 -21.10 -14.09
C GLY A 24 8.88 -21.89 -12.79
N GLU A 25 8.36 -23.12 -12.91
CA GLU A 25 8.11 -24.08 -11.82
C GLU A 25 9.41 -24.72 -11.31
N SER A 26 9.51 -25.03 -10.01
CA SER A 26 10.03 -26.33 -9.55
C SER A 26 9.72 -26.58 -8.07
N SER A 27 9.67 -27.86 -7.70
CA SER A 27 8.82 -28.44 -6.66
C SER A 27 9.59 -29.22 -5.58
N THR A 28 9.02 -29.23 -4.34
CA THR A 28 9.02 -30.29 -3.29
C THR A 28 10.28 -30.55 -2.41
N PRO A 29 10.19 -31.26 -1.24
CA PRO A 29 9.43 -30.91 -0.01
C PRO A 29 10.20 -31.22 1.33
N ALA A 30 9.58 -30.87 2.47
CA ALA A 30 9.45 -31.65 3.73
C ALA A 30 10.10 -31.20 5.07
N THR A 31 9.22 -31.21 6.09
CA THR A 31 9.34 -31.67 7.50
C THR A 31 10.08 -30.87 8.58
N GLY A 32 9.30 -30.43 9.60
CA GLY A 32 9.44 -30.95 10.97
C GLY A 32 9.97 -30.02 12.08
N GLY A 33 9.05 -29.33 12.78
CA GLY A 33 9.02 -29.16 14.24
C GLY A 33 10.03 -28.21 14.94
N GLN A 34 9.55 -27.07 15.45
CA GLN A 34 9.54 -26.74 16.89
C GLN A 34 8.89 -25.37 17.15
N GLU A 35 7.83 -25.40 17.94
CA GLU A 35 6.99 -24.28 18.37
C GLU A 35 7.77 -23.34 19.33
N ASN A 36 7.44 -22.04 19.26
CA ASN A 36 7.90 -20.91 20.09
C ASN A 36 9.09 -20.05 19.62
N HIS A 37 9.61 -20.27 18.41
CA HIS A 37 10.48 -19.30 17.69
C HIS A 37 9.92 -18.91 16.30
N VAL A 38 8.68 -19.29 16.01
CA VAL A 38 8.07 -19.27 14.66
C VAL A 38 7.43 -17.92 14.32
N VAL A 39 7.11 -17.10 15.32
CA VAL A 39 6.46 -15.79 15.11
C VAL A 39 7.45 -14.73 14.61
N ASP A 40 8.72 -14.78 15.05
CA ASP A 40 9.77 -13.87 14.57
C ASP A 40 10.33 -14.27 13.18
N ARG A 41 10.49 -15.57 12.92
CA ARG A 41 11.11 -16.05 11.67
C ARG A 41 10.21 -15.91 10.45
N LYS A 42 8.87 -15.93 10.62
CA LYS A 42 7.90 -15.70 9.53
C LYS A 42 7.77 -14.22 9.13
N LEU A 43 7.98 -13.30 10.07
CA LEU A 43 8.07 -11.86 9.80
C LEU A 43 9.40 -11.51 9.13
N GLN A 44 10.49 -12.15 9.55
CA GLN A 44 11.81 -12.02 8.92
C GLN A 44 11.83 -12.59 7.48
N TYR A 45 11.15 -13.71 7.21
CA TYR A 45 11.01 -14.29 5.85
C TYR A 45 10.10 -13.46 4.90
N ARG A 46 9.30 -12.53 5.44
CA ARG A 46 8.44 -11.60 4.67
C ARG A 46 9.07 -10.21 4.53
N ALA A 47 9.87 -9.80 5.51
CA ALA A 47 10.91 -8.79 5.30
C ALA A 47 11.91 -9.26 4.23
N GLU A 48 12.16 -10.56 4.10
CA GLU A 48 12.90 -11.17 2.97
C GLU A 48 12.09 -11.19 1.67
N GLN A 49 10.76 -11.06 1.60
CA GLN A 49 10.05 -10.92 0.29
C GLN A 49 9.85 -9.47 -0.17
N LEU A 50 9.98 -8.50 0.73
CA LEU A 50 10.21 -7.09 0.39
C LEU A 50 11.70 -6.77 0.24
N GLY A 51 12.57 -7.52 0.92
CA GLY A 51 14.03 -7.46 0.90
C GLY A 51 14.70 -8.32 -0.19
N ASP A 52 14.02 -9.35 -0.71
CA ASP A 52 14.40 -10.17 -1.89
C ASP A 52 13.56 -9.81 -3.13
N LEU A 53 12.97 -8.62 -3.20
CA LEU A 53 13.10 -7.98 -4.51
C LEU A 53 14.60 -7.75 -4.65
N LYS A 54 15.30 -8.69 -5.31
CA LYS A 54 16.72 -8.55 -5.63
C LYS A 54 16.92 -7.11 -6.10
N GLU A 55 17.99 -6.43 -5.69
CA GLU A 55 18.20 -5.04 -6.07
C GLU A 55 17.95 -4.80 -7.56
N ASP A 56 18.25 -5.80 -8.40
CA ASP A 56 17.94 -5.87 -9.83
C ASP A 56 16.43 -5.80 -10.17
N GLU A 57 15.55 -6.48 -9.44
CA GLU A 57 14.09 -6.42 -9.62
C GLU A 57 13.51 -5.08 -9.15
N LEU A 58 13.99 -4.53 -8.03
CA LEU A 58 13.63 -3.17 -7.59
C LEU A 58 14.09 -2.13 -8.61
N ALA A 59 15.31 -2.27 -9.13
CA ALA A 59 15.86 -1.39 -10.14
C ALA A 59 15.06 -1.46 -11.43
N GLU A 60 14.68 -2.66 -11.90
CA GLU A 60 13.86 -2.82 -13.10
C GLU A 60 12.44 -2.26 -12.90
N ARG A 61 11.79 -2.52 -11.75
CA ARG A 61 10.49 -1.90 -11.43
C ARG A 61 10.58 -0.39 -11.36
N THR A 62 11.63 0.15 -10.75
CA THR A 62 11.87 1.59 -10.68
C THR A 62 12.07 2.17 -12.06
N LYS A 63 12.85 1.51 -12.92
CA LYS A 63 13.06 1.91 -14.31
C LYS A 63 11.76 1.89 -15.12
N GLN A 64 10.93 0.87 -14.95
CA GLN A 64 9.61 0.80 -15.57
C GLN A 64 8.70 1.94 -15.10
N LEU A 65 8.71 2.25 -13.79
CA LEU A 65 7.98 3.39 -13.24
C LEU A 65 8.50 4.72 -13.81
N GLU A 66 9.81 4.95 -13.82
CA GLU A 66 10.42 6.16 -14.39
C GLU A 66 10.10 6.32 -15.88
N ALA A 67 9.98 5.22 -16.63
CA ALA A 67 9.58 5.27 -18.04
C ALA A 67 8.15 5.78 -18.26
N VAL A 68 7.23 5.53 -17.31
CA VAL A 68 5.83 5.99 -17.39
C VAL A 68 5.55 7.23 -16.52
N LYS A 69 6.48 7.60 -15.65
CA LYS A 69 6.34 8.64 -14.63
C LYS A 69 5.87 9.96 -15.18
N GLU A 70 6.50 10.46 -16.25
CA GLU A 70 6.14 11.75 -16.84
C GLU A 70 4.69 11.78 -17.35
N GLN A 71 4.19 10.67 -17.90
CA GLN A 71 2.80 10.57 -18.36
C GLN A 71 1.83 10.56 -17.18
N LEU A 72 2.16 9.82 -16.12
CA LEU A 72 1.33 9.73 -14.92
C LEU A 72 1.33 11.06 -14.15
N LYS A 73 2.49 11.71 -14.05
CA LYS A 73 2.68 13.02 -13.46
C LYS A 73 1.90 14.10 -14.20
N ALA A 74 1.90 14.07 -15.53
CA ALA A 74 1.09 15.00 -16.32
C ALA A 74 -0.42 14.86 -16.02
N LYS A 75 -0.93 13.61 -15.94
CA LYS A 75 -2.34 13.35 -15.58
C LYS A 75 -2.65 13.78 -14.14
N ARG A 76 -1.73 13.49 -13.21
CA ARG A 76 -1.81 13.96 -11.82
C ARG A 76 -1.91 15.48 -11.76
N ASP A 77 -1.03 16.19 -12.47
CA ASP A 77 -0.99 17.64 -12.48
C ASP A 77 -2.23 18.26 -13.15
N GLU A 78 -2.81 17.58 -14.14
CA GLU A 78 -4.11 17.97 -14.70
C GLU A 78 -5.22 17.89 -13.66
N ILE A 79 -5.29 16.80 -12.88
CA ILE A 79 -6.27 16.64 -11.79
C ILE A 79 -6.05 17.72 -10.71
N VAL A 80 -4.80 17.95 -10.32
CA VAL A 80 -4.45 18.99 -9.34
C VAL A 80 -4.89 20.37 -9.79
N LYS A 81 -4.75 20.69 -11.09
CA LYS A 81 -5.20 21.95 -11.69
C LYS A 81 -6.73 22.11 -11.70
N GLN A 82 -7.50 21.03 -11.62
CA GLN A 82 -8.97 21.09 -11.52
C GLN A 82 -9.44 21.65 -10.17
N GLY A 83 -8.52 21.88 -9.24
CA GLY A 83 -8.77 22.48 -7.93
C GLY A 83 -8.70 21.46 -6.80
N GLY A 84 -8.63 21.97 -5.57
CA GLY A 84 -8.43 21.17 -4.37
C GLY A 84 -7.33 21.76 -3.51
N LYS A 85 -7.31 21.35 -2.24
CA LYS A 85 -6.21 21.63 -1.34
C LYS A 85 -5.37 20.37 -1.23
N TRP A 86 -4.15 20.46 -1.71
CA TRP A 86 -3.24 19.32 -1.85
C TRP A 86 -2.03 19.54 -0.95
N LEU A 87 -1.55 18.46 -0.35
CA LEU A 87 -0.38 18.42 0.51
C LEU A 87 0.67 17.53 -0.15
N ASP A 88 1.91 18.00 -0.12
CA ASP A 88 3.05 17.17 -0.46
C ASP A 88 3.23 16.11 0.63
N SER A 89 3.51 14.88 0.21
CA SER A 89 3.77 13.76 1.11
C SER A 89 5.26 13.50 1.20
N LYS A 90 5.81 13.53 2.41
CA LYS A 90 7.19 13.16 2.70
C LYS A 90 7.26 11.73 3.22
N LEU A 91 8.06 10.89 2.58
CA LEU A 91 8.36 9.55 3.07
C LEU A 91 9.14 9.62 4.40
N THR A 92 8.62 8.95 5.43
CA THR A 92 9.28 8.78 6.73
C THR A 92 9.27 7.31 7.11
N VAL A 93 10.46 6.69 7.10
CA VAL A 93 10.70 5.29 7.51
C VAL A 93 11.21 5.26 8.94
N LEU A 94 10.64 4.39 9.78
CA LEU A 94 11.04 4.25 11.18
C LEU A 94 12.27 3.35 11.35
N GLU A 95 13.02 3.52 12.43
CA GLU A 95 14.29 2.80 12.65
C GLU A 95 14.13 1.28 12.68
N HIS A 96 13.06 0.76 13.27
CA HIS A 96 12.80 -0.68 13.36
C HIS A 96 12.28 -1.31 12.06
N GLN A 97 12.09 -0.51 11.01
CA GLN A 97 11.53 -0.93 9.74
C GLN A 97 12.62 -1.31 8.73
N ASP A 98 13.46 -2.28 9.09
CA ASP A 98 14.66 -2.68 8.34
C ASP A 98 14.37 -2.94 6.85
N ALA A 99 13.22 -3.56 6.54
CA ALA A 99 12.80 -3.87 5.17
C ALA A 99 12.62 -2.63 4.26
N PHE A 100 12.47 -1.42 4.84
CA PHE A 100 12.28 -0.17 4.12
C PHE A 100 13.49 0.77 4.23
N GLN A 101 14.58 0.35 4.88
CA GLN A 101 15.74 1.21 5.14
C GLN A 101 16.71 1.32 3.97
N SER A 102 16.71 0.36 3.02
CA SER A 102 17.62 0.39 1.88
C SER A 102 17.35 1.58 0.96
N GLU A 103 18.41 2.13 0.37
CA GLU A 103 18.28 3.27 -0.58
C GLU A 103 17.45 2.89 -1.81
N ALA A 104 17.59 1.67 -2.32
CA ALA A 104 16.79 1.16 -3.44
C ALA A 104 15.29 1.17 -3.10
N MET A 105 14.91 0.71 -1.91
CA MET A 105 13.52 0.70 -1.47
C MET A 105 13.00 2.12 -1.23
N LYS A 106 13.79 3.00 -0.58
CA LYS A 106 13.41 4.40 -0.37
C LYS A 106 13.17 5.12 -1.70
N ASN A 107 14.02 4.90 -2.69
CA ASN A 107 13.86 5.46 -4.03
C ASN A 107 12.59 4.93 -4.70
N TYR A 108 12.34 3.62 -4.63
CA TYR A 108 11.12 3.02 -5.17
C TYR A 108 9.85 3.61 -4.53
N LEU A 109 9.80 3.69 -3.20
CA LEU A 109 8.67 4.28 -2.46
C LEU A 109 8.48 5.77 -2.77
N ALA A 110 9.57 6.54 -2.89
CA ALA A 110 9.50 7.94 -3.27
C ALA A 110 8.98 8.13 -4.71
N THR A 111 9.41 7.29 -5.65
CA THR A 111 8.89 7.31 -7.03
C THR A 111 7.40 6.97 -7.06
N LEU A 112 6.94 6.01 -6.26
CA LEU A 112 5.50 5.73 -6.10
C LEU A 112 4.75 6.96 -5.57
N LEU A 113 5.26 7.64 -4.52
CA LEU A 113 4.62 8.85 -4.00
C LEU A 113 4.51 9.98 -5.03
N ASP A 114 5.53 10.19 -5.88
CA ASP A 114 5.49 11.23 -6.93
C ASP A 114 4.48 10.89 -8.04
N ILE A 115 4.26 9.61 -8.32
CA ILE A 115 3.35 9.17 -9.39
C ILE A 115 1.88 9.25 -8.96
N TYR A 116 1.58 8.98 -7.70
CA TYR A 116 0.22 9.00 -7.18
C TYR A 116 -0.32 10.43 -7.02
N LEU A 117 -1.64 10.54 -6.88
CA LEU A 117 -2.28 11.80 -6.55
C LEU A 117 -1.70 12.36 -5.23
N PRO A 118 -1.42 13.67 -5.17
CA PRO A 118 -1.05 14.32 -3.92
C PRO A 118 -2.11 14.09 -2.86
N LEU A 119 -1.70 14.18 -1.60
CA LEU A 119 -2.59 13.93 -0.48
C LEU A 119 -3.59 15.08 -0.36
N ALA A 120 -4.89 14.76 -0.37
CA ALA A 120 -5.91 15.78 -0.18
C ALA A 120 -5.91 16.26 1.28
N GLU A 121 -5.92 17.58 1.50
CA GLU A 121 -6.04 18.17 2.83
C GLU A 121 -7.32 17.67 3.52
N GLY A 122 -7.21 17.29 4.79
CA GLY A 122 -8.30 16.76 5.61
C GLY A 122 -8.53 15.25 5.48
N THR A 123 -7.75 14.53 4.67
CA THR A 123 -7.94 13.09 4.42
C THR A 123 -6.84 12.23 5.02
N VAL A 124 -7.12 10.94 5.19
CA VAL A 124 -6.11 9.89 5.44
C VAL A 124 -6.32 8.83 4.36
N ASP A 125 -5.25 8.46 3.68
CA ASP A 125 -5.33 7.46 2.62
C ASP A 125 -4.09 6.55 2.60
N VAL A 126 -4.07 5.64 1.63
CA VAL A 126 -2.99 4.68 1.44
C VAL A 126 -2.61 4.60 -0.03
N VAL A 127 -1.32 4.47 -0.30
CA VAL A 127 -0.80 4.11 -1.62
C VAL A 127 -0.38 2.64 -1.58
N PRO A 128 -0.94 1.76 -2.43
CA PRO A 128 -0.52 0.36 -2.47
C PRO A 128 0.93 0.25 -2.95
N VAL A 129 1.71 -0.59 -2.27
CA VAL A 129 3.08 -0.94 -2.65
C VAL A 129 3.12 -2.35 -3.22
N THR A 130 2.62 -3.33 -2.46
CA THR A 130 2.49 -4.71 -2.94
C THR A 130 1.38 -5.47 -2.19
N ALA A 131 0.85 -6.52 -2.81
CA ALA A 131 -0.03 -7.49 -2.19
C ALA A 131 0.38 -8.90 -2.65
N ALA A 132 0.57 -9.84 -1.73
CA ALA A 132 0.99 -11.20 -2.09
C ALA A 132 0.52 -12.24 -1.07
N TYR A 133 0.08 -13.40 -1.57
CA TYR A 133 -0.19 -14.54 -0.71
C TYR A 133 1.09 -15.10 -0.13
N GLN A 134 0.99 -15.56 1.09
CA GLN A 134 2.08 -16.13 1.86
C GLN A 134 1.89 -17.66 1.91
N GLU A 135 2.90 -18.41 2.36
CA GLU A 135 2.86 -19.88 2.31
C GLU A 135 1.66 -20.51 3.06
N ASP A 136 1.21 -19.86 4.13
CA ASP A 136 0.03 -20.28 4.91
C ASP A 136 -1.31 -19.79 4.32
N GLY A 137 -1.26 -19.14 3.15
CA GLY A 137 -2.41 -18.61 2.42
C GLY A 137 -2.95 -17.28 2.97
N SER A 138 -2.35 -16.71 4.01
CA SER A 138 -2.65 -15.33 4.43
C SER A 138 -2.11 -14.33 3.40
N LEU A 139 -2.74 -13.17 3.29
CA LEU A 139 -2.35 -12.12 2.35
C LEU A 139 -1.49 -11.06 3.06
N LEU A 140 -0.29 -10.80 2.55
CA LEU A 140 0.49 -9.62 2.92
C LEU A 140 0.01 -8.44 2.10
N ALA A 141 -0.36 -7.34 2.75
CA ALA A 141 -0.67 -6.08 2.10
C ALA A 141 0.30 -5.00 2.60
N VAL A 142 1.08 -4.42 1.71
CA VAL A 142 2.09 -3.39 2.00
C VAL A 142 1.65 -2.10 1.34
N MET A 143 1.71 -1.00 2.09
CA MET A 143 1.21 0.29 1.63
C MET A 143 1.92 1.44 2.31
N MET A 144 1.84 2.63 1.72
CA MET A 144 2.22 3.88 2.37
C MET A 144 0.98 4.56 2.93
N LEU A 145 0.87 4.62 4.25
CA LEU A 145 -0.16 5.39 4.95
C LEU A 145 0.19 6.87 4.93
N ARG A 146 -0.73 7.74 4.51
CA ARG A 146 -0.51 9.18 4.40
C ARG A 146 -1.48 9.96 5.27
N ASN A 147 -0.98 10.94 6.02
CA ASN A 147 -1.80 11.78 6.89
C ASN A 147 -1.97 13.19 6.34
N GLY A 148 -3.16 13.51 5.83
CA GLY A 148 -3.52 14.81 5.30
C GLY A 148 -4.32 15.67 6.27
N LYS A 149 -4.61 15.18 7.49
CA LYS A 149 -5.41 15.93 8.48
C LYS A 149 -4.55 17.05 9.09
N PRO A 150 -4.92 18.33 8.93
CA PRO A 150 -4.19 19.45 9.53
C PRO A 150 -4.13 19.32 11.05
N ASP A 151 -2.98 19.67 11.63
CA ASP A 151 -2.76 19.76 13.08
C ASP A 151 -3.12 18.48 13.86
N THR A 152 -3.16 17.34 13.18
CA THR A 152 -3.56 16.05 13.74
C THR A 152 -2.41 15.06 13.60
N VAL A 153 -1.95 14.52 14.74
CA VAL A 153 -1.00 13.40 14.74
C VAL A 153 -1.79 12.10 14.68
N LEU A 154 -1.59 11.34 13.61
CA LEU A 154 -2.25 10.05 13.46
C LEU A 154 -1.48 8.97 14.23
N THR A 155 -2.22 8.11 14.94
CA THR A 155 -1.70 6.96 15.69
C THR A 155 -2.53 5.72 15.37
N SER A 156 -2.05 4.53 15.73
CA SER A 156 -2.82 3.28 15.54
C SER A 156 -4.20 3.31 16.22
N ALA A 157 -4.34 4.00 17.37
CA ALA A 157 -5.62 4.12 18.05
C ALA A 157 -6.67 4.90 17.22
N GLU A 158 -6.27 5.98 16.55
CA GLU A 158 -7.15 6.76 15.67
C GLU A 158 -7.60 5.97 14.43
N LEU A 159 -6.80 4.97 14.03
CA LEU A 159 -7.08 4.11 12.88
C LEU A 159 -7.99 2.93 13.21
N ALA A 160 -8.23 2.63 14.50
CA ALA A 160 -8.93 1.41 14.93
C ALA A 160 -10.37 1.26 14.42
N SER A 161 -11.02 2.37 14.02
CA SER A 161 -12.38 2.36 13.47
C SER A 161 -12.43 2.31 11.93
N VAL A 162 -11.27 2.40 11.29
CA VAL A 162 -11.13 2.42 9.83
C VAL A 162 -11.23 1.00 9.28
N LYS A 163 -11.75 0.88 8.07
CA LYS A 163 -11.68 -0.35 7.29
C LYS A 163 -10.73 -0.20 6.12
N LEU A 164 -9.90 -1.21 5.91
CA LEU A 164 -9.13 -1.39 4.68
C LEU A 164 -9.97 -2.19 3.70
N THR A 165 -10.12 -1.68 2.49
CA THR A 165 -10.69 -2.42 1.37
C THR A 165 -9.63 -2.57 0.28
N ILE A 166 -9.49 -3.79 -0.23
CA ILE A 166 -8.69 -4.08 -1.44
C ILE A 166 -9.66 -4.46 -2.55
N GLN A 167 -9.55 -3.76 -3.68
CA GLN A 167 -10.43 -3.93 -4.84
C GLN A 167 -9.62 -4.26 -6.08
N GLN A 168 -10.24 -4.97 -7.01
CA GLN A 168 -9.73 -5.13 -8.36
C GLN A 168 -9.85 -3.81 -9.14
N GLY A 169 -9.21 -3.75 -10.31
CA GLY A 169 -9.31 -2.60 -11.21
C GLY A 169 -10.74 -2.25 -11.67
N ASP A 170 -11.65 -3.23 -11.70
CA ASP A 170 -13.06 -3.06 -12.06
C ASP A 170 -13.97 -2.66 -10.88
N GLY A 171 -13.40 -2.56 -9.67
CA GLY A 171 -14.10 -2.18 -8.44
C GLY A 171 -14.67 -3.35 -7.63
N GLN A 172 -14.52 -4.61 -8.07
CA GLN A 172 -14.93 -5.75 -7.25
C GLN A 172 -14.06 -5.84 -5.99
N LYS A 173 -14.69 -5.97 -4.82
CA LYS A 173 -13.99 -6.14 -3.55
C LYS A 173 -13.36 -7.52 -3.44
N VAL A 174 -12.08 -7.56 -3.11
CA VAL A 174 -11.31 -8.77 -2.82
C VAL A 174 -11.16 -8.96 -1.30
N VAL A 175 -11.00 -7.85 -0.57
CA VAL A 175 -10.83 -7.86 0.89
C VAL A 175 -11.60 -6.68 1.50
N GLU A 176 -12.23 -6.89 2.66
CA GLU A 176 -12.68 -5.83 3.55
C GLU A 176 -12.42 -6.25 5.01
N VAL A 177 -11.52 -5.54 5.69
CA VAL A 177 -11.10 -5.85 7.07
C VAL A 177 -10.95 -4.58 7.91
N PRO A 178 -11.02 -4.66 9.25
CA PRO A 178 -10.56 -3.58 10.11
C PRO A 178 -9.12 -3.22 9.80
N PHE A 179 -8.83 -1.92 9.69
CA PHE A 179 -7.49 -1.40 9.47
C PHE A 179 -6.81 -1.21 10.82
N ALA A 180 -6.11 -2.24 11.27
CA ALA A 180 -5.43 -2.27 12.56
C ALA A 180 -3.91 -2.47 12.38
N PRO A 181 -3.17 -1.48 11.84
CA PRO A 181 -1.72 -1.56 11.75
C PRO A 181 -1.09 -1.56 13.16
N ALA A 182 0.06 -2.22 13.27
CA ALA A 182 0.80 -2.29 14.53
C ALA A 182 1.17 -0.88 15.04
N PRO A 183 0.98 -0.58 16.34
CA PRO A 183 1.29 0.73 16.90
C PRO A 183 2.72 1.21 16.62
N GLU A 184 3.69 0.30 16.67
CA GLU A 184 5.09 0.54 16.36
C GLU A 184 5.31 0.97 14.91
N ASP A 185 4.59 0.38 13.95
CA ASP A 185 4.72 0.69 12.52
C ASP A 185 4.09 2.03 12.14
N VAL A 186 3.05 2.45 12.87
CA VAL A 186 2.45 3.78 12.68
C VAL A 186 3.27 4.85 13.40
N GLY A 187 3.65 4.61 14.66
CA GLY A 187 4.25 5.61 15.53
C GLY A 187 3.38 6.87 15.64
N GLN A 188 4.03 8.04 15.59
CA GLN A 188 3.38 9.34 15.44
C GLN A 188 3.53 9.78 13.98
N LEU A 189 2.43 9.82 13.23
CA LEU A 189 2.45 10.23 11.82
C LEU A 189 1.93 11.66 11.69
N GLN A 190 2.81 12.59 11.36
CA GLN A 190 2.50 14.02 11.26
C GLN A 190 1.75 14.35 9.96
N THR A 191 1.10 15.51 9.90
CA THR A 191 0.49 16.01 8.67
C THR A 191 1.52 16.13 7.55
N GLY A 192 1.19 15.64 6.35
CA GLY A 192 2.08 15.60 5.20
C GLY A 192 3.11 14.47 5.24
N GLU A 193 3.09 13.59 6.24
CA GLU A 193 3.95 12.40 6.25
C GLU A 193 3.28 11.19 5.58
N ALA A 194 4.11 10.39 4.93
CA ALA A 194 3.80 9.07 4.39
C ALA A 194 4.69 8.03 5.06
N ARG A 195 4.11 6.92 5.53
CA ARG A 195 4.83 5.86 6.24
C ARG A 195 4.55 4.49 5.63
N PRO A 196 5.59 3.72 5.27
CA PRO A 196 5.37 2.35 4.87
C PRO A 196 4.90 1.54 6.07
N ILE A 197 3.85 0.76 5.85
CA ILE A 197 3.29 -0.18 6.82
C ILE A 197 2.91 -1.46 6.10
N HIS A 198 2.71 -2.52 6.87
CA HIS A 198 2.19 -3.77 6.35
C HIS A 198 1.05 -4.29 7.24
N ILE A 199 0.14 -5.05 6.64
CA ILE A 199 -0.92 -5.76 7.33
C ILE A 199 -0.95 -7.19 6.80
N VAL A 200 -1.06 -8.15 7.71
CA VAL A 200 -1.31 -9.55 7.38
C VAL A 200 -2.80 -9.81 7.53
N ILE A 201 -3.41 -10.27 6.44
CA ILE A 201 -4.85 -10.51 6.35
C ILE A 201 -5.07 -12.02 6.32
N ASP A 202 -5.90 -12.52 7.23
CA ASP A 202 -6.21 -13.94 7.30
C ASP A 202 -6.89 -14.40 6.00
N LYS A 203 -6.57 -15.62 5.56
CA LYS A 203 -7.15 -16.21 4.34
C LYS A 203 -8.69 -16.16 4.33
N LYS A 204 -9.33 -16.34 5.49
CA LYS A 204 -10.79 -16.33 5.65
C LYS A 204 -11.43 -14.97 5.30
N ASP A 205 -10.65 -13.90 5.40
CA ASP A 205 -11.12 -12.53 5.17
C ASP A 205 -10.86 -12.07 3.71
N VAL A 206 -10.23 -12.93 2.91
CA VAL A 206 -10.06 -12.74 1.47
C VAL A 206 -11.21 -13.42 0.72
N TRP A 207 -12.07 -12.62 0.10
CA TRP A 207 -13.31 -13.11 -0.53
C TRP A 207 -13.03 -13.83 -1.85
N ILE A 208 -11.96 -13.47 -2.53
CA ILE A 208 -11.49 -14.09 -3.77
C ILE A 208 -10.09 -14.63 -3.51
N SER A 209 -10.04 -15.81 -2.89
CA SER A 209 -8.81 -16.40 -2.32
C SER A 209 -7.73 -16.81 -3.33
N ASP A 210 -8.04 -16.74 -4.61
CA ASP A 210 -7.16 -17.04 -5.75
C ASP A 210 -6.89 -15.82 -6.64
N TYR A 211 -7.28 -14.61 -6.19
CA TYR A 211 -7.03 -13.38 -6.93
C TYR A 211 -5.53 -13.17 -7.20
N PRO A 212 -5.09 -13.02 -8.47
CA PRO A 212 -3.68 -12.99 -8.83
C PRO A 212 -3.09 -11.57 -8.63
N PHE A 213 -2.90 -11.15 -7.38
CA PHE A 213 -2.39 -9.82 -7.01
C PHE A 213 -1.08 -9.41 -7.71
N GLN A 214 -0.27 -10.37 -8.16
CA GLN A 214 0.98 -10.07 -8.86
C GLN A 214 0.80 -9.81 -10.37
N GLN A 215 -0.34 -10.20 -10.94
CA GLN A 215 -0.60 -10.14 -12.38
C GLN A 215 -1.68 -9.09 -12.70
N GLU A 216 -2.64 -8.93 -11.79
CA GLU A 216 -3.77 -8.02 -11.94
C GLU A 216 -3.63 -6.78 -11.05
N GLY A 217 -4.10 -5.64 -11.55
CA GLY A 217 -4.04 -4.38 -10.82
C GLY A 217 -5.09 -4.32 -9.71
N TYR A 218 -4.72 -3.75 -8.58
CA TYR A 218 -5.59 -3.60 -7.42
C TYR A 218 -5.45 -2.20 -6.81
N VAL A 219 -6.45 -1.81 -6.04
CA VAL A 219 -6.51 -0.51 -5.35
C VAL A 219 -6.79 -0.75 -3.87
N PHE A 220 -6.08 -0.02 -3.02
CA PHE A 220 -6.34 0.03 -1.59
C PHE A 220 -7.14 1.28 -1.26
N SER A 221 -8.09 1.18 -0.35
CA SER A 221 -8.82 2.34 0.17
C SER A 221 -9.10 2.18 1.66
N LEU A 222 -9.10 3.31 2.36
CA LEU A 222 -9.52 3.41 3.75
C LEU A 222 -10.93 4.01 3.81
N GLN A 223 -11.77 3.47 4.69
CA GLN A 223 -13.12 3.95 4.94
C GLN A 223 -13.32 4.18 6.43
N GLY A 224 -13.84 5.36 6.81
CA GLY A 224 -14.25 5.64 8.19
C GLY A 224 -13.50 6.76 8.92
N LEU A 225 -12.72 7.60 8.22
CA LEU A 225 -12.02 8.77 8.78
C LEU A 225 -12.34 10.09 8.08
#